data_AF-V8N409-F1
#
_entry.id   AF-V8N409-F1
#
_cell.length_a   1.000
_cell.length_b   1.000
_cell.length_c   1.000
_cell.angle_alpha   90.00
_cell.angle_beta   90.00
_cell.angle_gamma   90.00
#
_symmetry.space_group_name_H-M   'P 1'
#
loop_
_entity.id
_entity.type
_entity.pdbx_description
1 polymer ?
#
loop_
_entity_poly.entity_id
_entity_poly.type
_entity_poly.pdbx_seq_one_letter_code
_entity_poly.pdbx_strand_id
1 'polypeptide(L)'
;MRTLAESFTHPDSNETEWRENIDIVMNWFAKEDFDFVTLYYGEPDHTGHFIGPQIDRTLGYLLSAIEKHGLKDTLNVIITSDHGMTTVKKKPEIQEILLNNTISFKDLVKFDIVDYGGFGMILPKQGKEEEIYQKLKKAHPHLRVYKKEEFPERFHYAKHERVLPILLYGDPGYVING
;
A
#
# COMPACT_ATOMS: atom_id res chain seq x y z
N MET A 1 -5.39 26.04 -3.23
CA MET A 1 -4.79 24.69 -3.30
C MET A 1 -4.14 24.54 -4.67
N ARG A 2 -2.83 24.30 -4.72
CA ARG A 2 -2.07 24.05 -5.96
C ARG A 2 -1.58 22.61 -5.92
N THR A 3 -1.69 21.90 -7.04
CA THR A 3 -1.24 20.51 -7.16
C THR A 3 -0.43 20.37 -8.44
N LEU A 4 0.70 19.67 -8.33
CA LEU A 4 1.40 19.08 -9.46
C LEU A 4 1.20 17.57 -9.32
N ALA A 5 0.47 16.98 -10.26
CA ALA A 5 0.19 15.56 -10.28
C ALA A 5 0.96 14.94 -11.44
N GLU A 6 1.68 13.86 -11.15
CA GLU A 6 2.34 13.05 -12.16
C GLU A 6 1.28 12.32 -13.01
N SER A 7 1.61 12.06 -14.28
CA SER A 7 0.74 11.28 -15.16
C SER A 7 0.68 9.81 -14.74
N PHE A 8 -0.36 9.07 -15.13
CA PHE A 8 -0.48 7.64 -14.81
C PHE A 8 0.69 6.76 -15.35
N THR A 9 1.39 7.23 -16.39
CA THR A 9 2.52 6.51 -17.01
C THR A 9 3.88 7.04 -16.57
N HIS A 10 3.90 7.82 -15.50
CA HIS A 10 5.09 8.51 -15.04
C HIS A 10 6.09 7.52 -14.39
N PRO A 11 7.40 7.56 -14.72
CA PRO A 11 8.36 6.64 -14.12
C PRO A 11 8.61 6.96 -12.65
N ASP A 12 8.41 5.97 -11.77
CA ASP A 12 8.54 6.16 -10.31
C ASP A 12 9.98 6.44 -9.84
N SER A 13 11.00 6.15 -10.65
CA SER A 13 12.42 6.20 -10.26
C SER A 13 13.25 7.20 -11.07
N ASN A 14 12.96 8.49 -10.91
CA ASN A 14 13.68 9.58 -11.57
C ASN A 14 14.26 10.58 -10.55
N GLU A 15 15.49 10.33 -10.08
CA GLU A 15 16.15 11.19 -9.08
C GLU A 15 16.27 12.66 -9.55
N THR A 16 16.41 12.91 -10.85
CA THR A 16 16.46 14.27 -11.41
C THR A 16 15.18 15.03 -11.13
N GLU A 17 14.04 14.40 -11.40
CA GLU A 17 12.74 15.02 -11.21
C GLU A 17 12.38 15.17 -9.74
N TRP A 18 12.79 14.24 -8.88
CA TRP A 18 12.60 14.42 -7.45
C TRP A 18 13.28 15.68 -6.93
N ARG A 19 14.46 16.01 -7.47
CA ARG A 19 15.18 17.25 -7.17
C ARG A 19 14.44 18.46 -7.72
N GLU A 20 13.90 18.38 -8.94
CA GLU A 20 13.05 19.44 -9.51
C GLU A 20 11.80 19.69 -8.65
N ASN A 21 11.13 18.64 -8.19
CA ASN A 21 9.99 18.73 -7.28
C ASN A 21 10.38 19.38 -5.95
N ILE A 22 11.56 19.04 -5.39
CA ILE A 22 12.11 19.72 -4.20
C ILE A 22 12.28 21.21 -4.45
N ASP A 23 12.90 21.59 -5.57
CA ASP A 23 13.14 23.00 -5.89
C ASP A 23 11.83 23.78 -6.10
N ILE A 24 10.82 23.16 -6.70
CA ILE A 24 9.48 23.75 -6.82
C ILE A 24 8.88 24.02 -5.42
N VAL A 25 8.92 23.03 -4.54
CA VAL A 25 8.39 23.16 -3.17
C VAL A 25 9.17 24.23 -2.38
N MET A 26 10.50 24.27 -2.50
CA MET A 26 11.31 25.31 -1.85
C MET A 26 10.96 26.71 -2.36
N ASN A 27 10.70 26.86 -3.66
CA ASN A 27 10.23 28.12 -4.22
C ASN A 27 8.84 28.52 -3.71
N TRP A 28 7.93 27.57 -3.52
CA TRP A 28 6.61 27.86 -2.94
C TRP A 28 6.73 28.43 -1.53
N PHE A 29 7.60 27.86 -0.69
CA PHE A 29 7.88 28.42 0.63
C PHE A 29 8.59 29.78 0.56
N ALA A 30 9.68 29.87 -0.21
CA ALA A 30 10.56 31.05 -0.17
C ALA A 30 10.02 32.28 -0.92
N LYS A 31 9.15 32.07 -1.94
CA LYS A 31 8.70 33.15 -2.84
C LYS A 31 7.19 33.34 -2.88
N GLU A 32 6.43 32.29 -2.58
CA GLU A 32 4.97 32.31 -2.70
C GLU A 32 4.24 32.17 -1.36
N ASP A 33 4.98 32.11 -0.24
CA ASP A 33 4.45 32.16 1.14
C ASP A 33 3.43 31.04 1.46
N PHE A 34 3.71 29.82 1.00
CA PHE A 34 2.90 28.65 1.36
C PHE A 34 3.20 28.20 2.80
N ASP A 35 2.16 27.95 3.61
CA ASP A 35 2.34 27.47 4.99
C ASP A 35 2.51 25.94 5.11
N PHE A 36 1.98 25.18 4.15
CA PHE A 36 1.97 23.72 4.17
C PHE A 36 2.06 23.14 2.76
N VAL A 37 2.99 22.21 2.56
CA VAL A 37 3.18 21.49 1.30
C VAL A 37 3.44 20.02 1.60
N THR A 38 2.81 19.13 0.83
CA THR A 38 3.09 17.70 0.84
C THR A 38 3.93 17.34 -0.38
N LEU A 39 4.95 16.51 -0.18
CA LEU A 39 5.80 15.97 -1.22
C LEU A 39 5.82 14.45 -1.06
N TYR A 40 5.51 13.74 -2.14
CA TYR A 40 5.39 12.28 -2.15
C TYR A 40 6.30 11.71 -3.24
N TYR A 41 6.90 10.56 -2.95
CA TYR A 41 7.69 9.78 -3.89
C TYR A 41 7.21 8.33 -3.80
N GLY A 42 7.05 7.65 -4.94
CA GLY A 42 6.68 6.22 -4.99
C GLY A 42 7.79 5.26 -4.51
N GLU A 43 8.91 5.80 -4.05
CA GLU A 43 10.06 5.06 -3.54
C GLU A 43 10.13 5.14 -2.01
N PRO A 44 10.53 4.08 -1.27
CA PRO A 44 11.21 2.87 -1.73
C PRO A 44 10.23 1.73 -1.97
N ASP A 45 8.93 1.97 -2.12
CA ASP A 45 7.97 0.89 -2.37
C ASP A 45 8.34 0.14 -3.67
N HIS A 46 8.60 0.91 -4.73
CA HIS A 46 9.03 0.36 -6.01
C HIS A 46 10.45 -0.26 -5.98
N THR A 47 11.42 0.37 -5.32
CA THR A 47 12.82 -0.10 -5.21
C THR A 47 13.02 -1.17 -4.13
N GLY A 48 12.13 -1.28 -3.14
CA GLY A 48 12.08 -2.38 -2.17
C GLY A 48 11.82 -3.72 -2.85
N HIS A 49 11.26 -3.70 -4.06
CA HIS A 49 11.20 -4.85 -4.94
C HIS A 49 12.53 -5.17 -5.67
N PHE A 50 13.49 -4.24 -5.71
CA PHE A 50 14.73 -4.34 -6.48
C PHE A 50 16.03 -4.01 -5.71
N ILE A 51 16.43 -2.77 -5.37
CA ILE A 51 17.76 -2.42 -4.76
C ILE A 51 17.85 -0.97 -4.15
N GLY A 52 18.06 -0.76 -2.84
CA GLY A 52 18.41 0.59 -2.27
C GLY A 52 19.80 1.12 -2.70
N PRO A 53 20.09 2.45 -2.84
CA PRO A 53 20.10 3.52 -1.80
C PRO A 53 19.71 4.93 -2.32
N GLN A 54 18.69 5.07 -3.17
CA GLN A 54 18.40 6.33 -3.87
C GLN A 54 17.79 7.42 -2.97
N ILE A 55 17.01 7.04 -1.95
CA ILE A 55 16.31 7.97 -1.05
C ILE A 55 17.26 8.79 -0.19
N ASP A 56 18.35 8.19 0.27
CA ASP A 56 19.32 8.88 1.12
C ASP A 56 19.92 10.11 0.41
N ARG A 57 20.23 9.98 -0.89
CA ARG A 57 20.72 11.09 -1.71
C ARG A 57 19.67 12.17 -1.92
N THR A 58 18.41 11.78 -2.16
CA THR A 58 17.30 12.72 -2.32
C THR A 58 17.05 13.51 -1.03
N LEU A 59 17.13 12.85 0.13
CA LEU A 59 17.04 13.51 1.41
C LEU A 59 18.20 14.48 1.63
N GLY A 60 19.43 14.07 1.28
CA GLY A 60 20.59 14.97 1.29
C GLY A 60 20.39 16.22 0.41
N TYR A 61 19.77 16.04 -0.77
CA TYR A 61 19.41 17.15 -1.64
C TYR A 61 18.34 18.07 -1.02
N LEU A 62 17.29 17.50 -0.42
CA LEU A 62 16.25 18.27 0.28
C LEU A 62 16.87 19.18 1.34
N LEU A 63 17.72 18.63 2.21
CA LEU A 63 18.40 19.42 3.25
C LEU A 63 19.25 20.54 2.65
N SER A 64 20.01 20.24 1.59
CA SER A 64 20.82 21.24 0.87
C SER A 64 19.96 22.34 0.24
N ALA A 65 18.81 21.99 -0.33
CA ALA A 65 17.90 22.92 -0.97
C ALA A 65 17.22 23.86 0.05
N ILE A 66 16.86 23.34 1.23
CA ILE A 66 16.34 24.14 2.36
C ILE A 66 17.35 25.22 2.76
N GLU A 67 18.61 24.84 2.94
CA GLU A 67 19.67 25.81 3.29
C GLU A 67 19.87 26.86 2.18
N LYS A 68 19.94 26.42 0.92
CA LYS A 68 20.13 27.30 -0.24
C LYS A 68 19.02 28.34 -0.38
N HIS A 69 17.79 28.01 0.03
CA HIS A 69 16.66 28.92 -0.01
C HIS A 69 16.49 29.74 1.29
N GLY A 70 17.41 29.62 2.25
CA GLY A 70 17.36 30.37 3.50
C GLY A 70 16.27 29.91 4.48
N LEU A 71 15.77 28.68 4.32
CA LEU A 71 14.64 28.14 5.07
C LEU A 71 15.05 27.31 6.30
N LYS A 72 16.36 27.16 6.54
CA LYS A 72 16.91 26.24 7.56
C LYS A 72 16.35 26.45 8.97
N ASP A 73 16.16 27.72 9.36
CA ASP A 73 15.77 28.07 10.73
C ASP A 73 14.25 28.27 10.89
N THR A 74 13.48 28.17 9.80
CA THR A 74 12.05 28.51 9.77
C THR A 74 11.15 27.38 9.27
N LEU A 75 11.67 26.46 8.45
CA LEU A 75 10.91 25.36 7.87
C LEU A 75 10.94 24.13 8.77
N ASN A 76 9.76 23.64 9.15
CA ASN A 76 9.61 22.34 9.82
C ASN A 76 9.43 21.24 8.77
N VAL A 77 10.20 20.15 8.91
CA VAL A 77 10.16 19.01 7.98
C VAL A 77 9.73 17.75 8.74
N ILE A 78 8.70 17.07 8.24
CA ILE A 78 8.27 15.76 8.72
C ILE A 78 8.52 14.75 7.60
N ILE A 79 9.32 13.74 7.90
CA ILE A 79 9.60 12.62 7.01
C ILE A 79 8.86 11.40 7.54
N THR A 80 8.02 10.81 6.70
CA THR A 80 7.21 9.65 7.06
C THR A 80 7.05 8.74 5.85
N SER A 81 6.59 7.52 6.11
CA SER A 81 6.14 6.56 5.10
C SER A 81 4.72 6.13 5.45
N ASP A 82 3.99 5.67 4.44
CA ASP A 82 2.63 5.14 4.53
C ASP A 82 2.60 3.72 5.14
N HIS A 83 3.58 2.87 4.83
CA HIS A 83 3.70 1.53 5.41
C HIS A 83 5.13 0.95 5.41
N GLY A 84 5.30 -0.18 6.10
CA GLY A 84 6.52 -0.98 6.02
C GLY A 84 6.55 -1.93 4.82
N MET A 85 7.55 -2.81 4.77
CA MET A 85 7.68 -3.84 3.74
C MET A 85 7.99 -5.20 4.38
N THR A 86 7.48 -6.29 3.81
CA THR A 86 7.82 -7.66 4.22
C THR A 86 8.30 -8.48 3.04
N THR A 87 9.24 -9.40 3.28
CA THR A 87 9.73 -10.30 2.23
C THR A 87 8.69 -11.37 1.89
N VAL A 88 8.40 -11.51 0.60
CA VAL A 88 7.66 -12.64 0.04
C VAL A 88 8.62 -13.46 -0.81
N LYS A 89 8.70 -14.78 -0.56
CA LYS A 89 9.55 -15.67 -1.33
C LYS A 89 9.05 -15.81 -2.77
N LYS A 90 9.96 -15.79 -3.74
CA LYS A 90 9.64 -16.07 -5.16
C LYS A 90 9.65 -17.58 -5.42
N LYS A 91 9.04 -18.02 -6.53
CA LYS A 91 9.11 -19.41 -6.98
C LYS A 91 10.58 -19.87 -7.08
N PRO A 92 10.89 -21.12 -6.69
CA PRO A 92 9.96 -22.20 -6.33
C PRO A 92 9.54 -22.22 -4.85
N GLU A 93 10.09 -21.37 -3.98
CA GLU A 93 9.86 -21.43 -2.52
C GLU A 93 8.68 -20.59 -2.02
N ILE A 94 7.81 -20.16 -2.93
CA ILE A 94 6.72 -19.27 -2.59
C ILE A 94 5.77 -19.89 -1.56
N GLN A 95 5.35 -19.07 -0.61
CA GLN A 95 4.35 -19.39 0.38
C GLN A 95 2.98 -18.88 -0.10
N GLU A 96 2.34 -19.65 -0.97
CA GLU A 96 1.09 -19.26 -1.64
C GLU A 96 -0.12 -20.00 -1.03
N ILE A 97 -1.19 -19.26 -0.78
CA ILE A 97 -2.48 -19.76 -0.29
C ILE A 97 -3.47 -19.75 -1.46
N LEU A 98 -3.63 -20.90 -2.11
CA LEU A 98 -4.50 -21.10 -3.28
C LEU A 98 -5.95 -21.36 -2.85
N LEU A 99 -6.82 -20.36 -2.99
CA LEU A 99 -8.23 -20.44 -2.57
C LEU A 99 -9.07 -21.32 -3.51
N ASN A 100 -8.76 -21.36 -4.80
CA ASN A 100 -9.36 -22.25 -5.80
C ASN A 100 -9.28 -23.75 -5.44
N ASN A 101 -8.31 -24.16 -4.59
CA ASN A 101 -8.24 -25.53 -4.09
C ASN A 101 -9.31 -25.84 -3.03
N THR A 102 -9.95 -24.82 -2.46
CA THR A 102 -10.89 -24.95 -1.35
C THR A 102 -12.32 -24.54 -1.73
N ILE A 103 -12.49 -23.52 -2.57
CA ILE A 103 -13.79 -23.03 -3.02
C ILE A 103 -13.85 -22.89 -4.53
N SER A 104 -15.04 -23.09 -5.11
CA SER A 104 -15.31 -22.71 -6.50
C SER A 104 -15.72 -21.24 -6.53
N PHE A 105 -14.82 -20.37 -6.98
CA PHE A 105 -15.14 -18.94 -7.16
C PHE A 105 -16.31 -18.76 -8.12
N LYS A 106 -16.29 -19.48 -9.24
CA LYS A 106 -17.37 -19.44 -10.24
C LYS A 106 -18.73 -19.77 -9.64
N ASP A 107 -18.83 -20.74 -8.74
CA ASP A 107 -20.11 -21.20 -8.21
C ASP A 107 -20.57 -20.39 -7.01
N LEU A 108 -19.64 -19.97 -6.16
CA LEU A 108 -19.95 -19.41 -4.83
C LEU A 108 -19.74 -17.90 -4.73
N VAL A 109 -18.84 -17.32 -5.52
CA VAL A 109 -18.43 -15.91 -5.41
C VAL A 109 -19.15 -15.07 -6.47
N LYS A 110 -19.65 -13.90 -6.05
CA LYS A 110 -20.27 -12.91 -6.94
C LYS A 110 -19.25 -11.88 -7.42
N PHE A 111 -18.36 -11.48 -6.51
CA PHE A 111 -17.27 -10.54 -6.76
C PHE A 111 -16.21 -10.75 -5.67
N ASP A 112 -14.97 -10.46 -5.98
CA ASP A 112 -13.87 -10.53 -5.02
C ASP A 112 -12.80 -9.49 -5.34
N ILE A 113 -12.01 -9.20 -4.32
CA ILE A 113 -10.73 -8.53 -4.41
C ILE A 113 -9.74 -9.51 -3.82
N VAL A 114 -9.35 -10.50 -4.61
CA VAL A 114 -8.28 -11.42 -4.29
C VAL A 114 -7.31 -11.41 -5.46
N ASP A 115 -6.14 -10.81 -5.24
CA ASP A 115 -5.09 -10.77 -6.26
C ASP A 115 -3.73 -10.83 -5.55
N TYR A 116 -3.02 -11.94 -5.80
CA TYR A 116 -1.64 -12.27 -5.38
C TYR A 116 -1.02 -11.37 -4.29
N GLY A 117 -1.66 -11.29 -3.13
CA GLY A 117 -1.40 -10.25 -2.14
C GLY A 117 -1.68 -10.71 -0.71
N GLY A 118 -1.31 -9.90 0.28
CA GLY A 118 -1.45 -10.26 1.69
C GLY A 118 -2.88 -10.16 2.25
N PHE A 119 -3.79 -9.53 1.50
CA PHE A 119 -5.16 -9.24 1.92
C PHE A 119 -6.14 -9.54 0.79
N GLY A 120 -7.36 -9.94 1.14
CA GLY A 120 -8.42 -10.10 0.17
C GLY A 120 -9.81 -9.95 0.77
N MET A 121 -10.80 -9.73 -0.10
CA MET A 121 -12.20 -9.61 0.27
C MET A 121 -13.08 -10.37 -0.70
N ILE A 122 -14.15 -10.99 -0.20
CA ILE A 122 -15.08 -11.77 -1.02
C ILE A 122 -16.51 -11.29 -0.79
N LEU A 123 -17.22 -11.07 -1.89
CA LEU A 123 -18.67 -10.92 -1.96
C LEU A 123 -19.29 -12.26 -2.40
N PRO A 124 -19.94 -12.99 -1.48
CA PRO A 124 -20.62 -14.24 -1.82
C PRO A 124 -21.83 -14.02 -2.73
N LYS A 125 -22.22 -15.05 -3.47
CA LYS A 125 -23.57 -15.14 -4.02
C LYS A 125 -24.59 -15.31 -2.88
N GLN A 126 -25.85 -14.99 -3.17
CA GLN A 126 -26.92 -15.05 -2.18
C GLN A 126 -27.00 -16.44 -1.53
N GLY A 127 -26.99 -16.47 -0.18
CA GLY A 127 -27.06 -17.71 0.60
C GLY A 127 -25.76 -18.53 0.66
N LYS A 128 -24.65 -18.04 0.09
CA LYS A 128 -23.36 -18.78 0.05
C LYS A 128 -22.31 -18.33 1.06
N GLU A 129 -22.57 -17.26 1.81
CA GLU A 129 -21.61 -16.67 2.75
C GLU A 129 -21.10 -17.67 3.79
N GLU A 130 -22.00 -18.37 4.50
CA GLU A 130 -21.61 -19.33 5.54
C GLU A 130 -20.83 -20.51 4.95
N GLU A 131 -21.21 -20.97 3.75
CA GLU A 131 -20.52 -22.05 3.05
C GLU A 131 -19.07 -21.67 2.75
N ILE A 132 -18.85 -20.47 2.19
CA ILE A 132 -17.51 -19.95 1.89
C ILE A 132 -16.72 -19.77 3.20
N TYR A 133 -17.29 -19.11 4.20
CA TYR A 133 -16.63 -18.83 5.47
C TYR A 133 -16.11 -20.11 6.14
N GLN A 134 -16.96 -21.14 6.27
CA GLN A 134 -16.57 -22.40 6.92
C GLN A 134 -15.50 -23.17 6.13
N LYS A 135 -15.57 -23.16 4.79
CA LYS A 135 -14.56 -23.78 3.93
C LYS A 135 -13.21 -23.05 4.07
N LEU A 136 -13.21 -21.73 3.95
CA LEU A 136 -11.98 -20.93 3.98
C LEU A 136 -11.31 -20.90 5.36
N LYS A 137 -12.07 -20.92 6.45
CA LYS A 137 -11.52 -20.96 7.82
C LYS A 137 -10.62 -22.18 8.08
N LYS A 138 -10.75 -23.23 7.26
CA LYS A 138 -9.97 -24.48 7.33
C LYS A 138 -9.02 -24.65 6.14
N ALA A 139 -8.95 -23.67 5.23
CA ALA A 139 -8.18 -23.78 3.99
C ALA A 139 -6.66 -23.87 4.24
N HIS A 140 -6.15 -23.05 5.17
CA HIS A 140 -4.72 -22.93 5.39
C HIS A 140 -4.41 -22.38 6.81
N PRO A 141 -3.38 -22.90 7.52
CA PRO A 141 -3.05 -22.44 8.87
C PRO A 141 -2.60 -20.98 8.96
N HIS A 142 -2.04 -20.44 7.88
CA HIS A 142 -1.60 -19.03 7.77
C HIS A 142 -2.63 -18.11 7.12
N LEU A 143 -3.87 -18.58 6.91
CA LEU A 143 -4.97 -17.75 6.43
C LEU A 143 -5.86 -17.35 7.60
N ARG A 144 -6.10 -16.04 7.75
CA ARG A 144 -7.10 -15.50 8.67
C ARG A 144 -8.35 -15.14 7.88
N VAL A 145 -9.49 -15.63 8.35
CA VAL A 145 -10.79 -15.47 7.68
C VAL A 145 -11.77 -14.91 8.70
N TYR A 146 -12.41 -13.80 8.36
CA TYR A 146 -13.40 -13.14 9.21
C TYR A 146 -14.64 -12.83 8.39
N LYS A 147 -15.81 -12.98 9.01
CA LYS A 147 -16.96 -12.19 8.60
C LYS A 147 -16.72 -10.74 8.96
N LYS A 148 -17.31 -9.83 8.19
CA LYS A 148 -17.20 -8.39 8.38
C LYS A 148 -17.52 -7.95 9.81
N GLU A 149 -18.53 -8.56 10.43
CA GLU A 149 -19.00 -8.27 11.79
C GLU A 149 -18.06 -8.83 12.88
N GLU A 150 -17.23 -9.81 12.53
CA GLU A 150 -16.27 -10.46 13.42
C GLU A 150 -14.85 -9.88 13.29
N PHE A 151 -14.64 -8.95 12.36
CA PHE A 151 -13.32 -8.40 12.09
C PHE A 151 -12.80 -7.61 13.30
N PRO A 152 -11.52 -7.75 13.70
CA PRO A 152 -11.05 -7.19 14.96
C PRO A 152 -11.19 -5.66 15.01
N GLU A 153 -11.88 -5.16 16.04
CA GLU A 153 -12.21 -3.73 16.20
C GLU A 153 -10.97 -2.84 16.19
N ARG A 154 -9.82 -3.34 16.69
CA ARG A 154 -8.54 -2.61 16.73
C ARG A 154 -8.07 -2.09 15.37
N PHE A 155 -8.55 -2.67 14.26
CA PHE A 155 -8.22 -2.21 12.92
C PHE A 155 -9.10 -1.05 12.43
N HIS A 156 -10.27 -0.83 13.05
CA HIS A 156 -11.27 0.15 12.61
C HIS A 156 -11.60 0.10 11.10
N TYR A 157 -11.47 -1.07 10.49
CA TYR A 157 -11.50 -1.23 9.03
C TYR A 157 -12.89 -1.64 8.51
N ALA A 158 -13.57 -2.57 9.18
CA ALA A 158 -14.69 -3.30 8.59
C ALA A 158 -16.02 -2.53 8.55
N LYS A 159 -16.17 -1.43 9.28
CA LYS A 159 -17.44 -0.69 9.44
C LYS A 159 -17.69 0.30 8.28
N HIS A 160 -17.64 -0.17 7.03
CA HIS A 160 -17.93 0.65 5.85
C HIS A 160 -18.59 -0.18 4.74
N GLU A 161 -19.48 0.41 3.94
CA GLU A 161 -20.23 -0.29 2.88
C GLU A 161 -19.34 -0.93 1.79
N ARG A 162 -18.18 -0.32 1.51
CA ARG A 162 -17.19 -0.82 0.55
C ARG A 162 -16.44 -2.08 0.99
N VAL A 163 -16.49 -2.42 2.28
CA VAL A 163 -15.89 -3.65 2.79
C VAL A 163 -16.84 -4.81 2.55
N LEU A 164 -16.36 -5.86 1.87
CA LEU A 164 -17.19 -7.01 1.51
C LEU A 164 -17.46 -7.93 2.73
N PRO A 165 -18.47 -8.82 2.65
CA PRO A 165 -18.88 -9.64 3.79
C PRO A 165 -17.81 -10.56 4.38
N ILE A 166 -16.86 -11.04 3.57
CA ILE A 166 -15.78 -11.92 4.03
C ILE A 166 -14.43 -11.22 3.79
N LEU A 167 -13.63 -11.08 4.84
CA LEU A 167 -12.28 -10.55 4.81
C LEU A 167 -11.25 -11.66 5.04
N LEU A 168 -10.14 -11.56 4.32
CA LEU A 168 -9.04 -12.52 4.33
C LEU A 168 -7.72 -11.76 4.52
N TYR A 169 -6.82 -12.29 5.34
CA TYR A 169 -5.40 -11.90 5.27
C TYR A 169 -4.48 -13.06 5.60
N GLY A 170 -3.33 -13.08 4.95
CA GLY A 170 -2.25 -14.03 5.22
C GLY A 170 -1.38 -13.54 6.36
N ASP A 171 -0.80 -14.47 7.12
CA ASP A 171 0.31 -14.13 8.01
C ASP A 171 1.49 -13.57 7.15
N PRO A 172 2.38 -12.71 7.69
CA PRO A 172 3.47 -12.09 6.92
C PRO A 172 4.30 -13.10 6.12
N GLY A 173 4.59 -12.75 4.85
CA GLY A 173 5.35 -13.58 3.91
C GLY A 173 4.50 -14.56 3.08
N TYR A 174 3.21 -14.70 3.38
CA TYR A 174 2.24 -15.45 2.57
C TYR A 174 1.49 -14.54 1.61
N VAL A 175 1.17 -15.07 0.42
CA VAL A 175 0.27 -14.41 -0.54
C VAL A 175 -0.99 -15.24 -0.75
N ILE A 176 -2.12 -14.56 -0.87
CA ILE A 176 -3.42 -15.15 -1.15
C ILE A 176 -3.65 -15.06 -2.66
N ASN A 177 -4.02 -16.17 -3.26
CA ASN A 177 -4.36 -16.24 -4.68
C ASN A 177 -5.73 -16.93 -4.86
N GLY A 178 -6.58 -16.29 -5.66
CA GLY A 178 -7.97 -16.67 -5.93
C GLY A 178 -8.03 -17.90 -6.79
#